data_AF-A0A2H1H3D3-F1
#
_entry.id   AF-A0A2H1H3D3-F1
#
_cell.length_a   1.000
_cell.length_b   1.000
_cell.length_c   1.000
_cell.angle_alpha   90.00
_cell.angle_beta   90.00
_cell.angle_gamma   90.00
#
_symmetry.space_group_name_H-M   'P 1'
#
loop_
_entity.id
_entity.type
_entity.pdbx_description
1 polymer ?
#
loop_
_entity_poly.entity_id
_entity_poly.type
_entity_poly.pdbx_seq_one_letter_code
_entity_poly.pdbx_strand_id
1 'polypeptide(L)'
;MRSTLRLLAVPSSVGTQSSGLRPVPLALLPPIPLYRRLLRSHRKHLPREMRLLGDEYVKAEFRAHRSIDNPVHIVGFLTEWQMYAQQVEGEAWRGEKMDKGKVDKMSDQQIGQLYELMQTIREQELEENDPEYVSGKAPPPPEPQGEKGKE
;
A
#
# COMPACT_ATOMS: atom_id res chain seq x y z
N MET A 1 7.00 47.51 -22.49
CA MET A 1 6.20 47.27 -21.26
C MET A 1 4.98 46.43 -21.61
N ARG A 2 4.96 45.15 -21.23
CA ARG A 2 3.74 44.34 -21.04
C ARG A 2 4.05 43.29 -19.98
N SER A 3 3.84 43.66 -18.72
CA SER A 3 4.06 42.82 -17.56
C SER A 3 2.94 41.79 -17.46
N THR A 4 3.26 40.51 -17.64
CA THR A 4 2.35 39.41 -17.31
C THR A 4 2.35 39.21 -15.80
N LEU A 5 1.28 39.63 -15.13
CA LEU A 5 1.05 39.37 -13.71
C LEU A 5 0.78 37.87 -13.51
N ARG A 6 1.74 37.16 -12.92
CA ARG A 6 1.53 35.83 -12.35
C ARG A 6 0.73 35.98 -11.06
N LEU A 7 -0.54 35.58 -11.08
CA LEU A 7 -1.35 35.40 -9.87
C LEU A 7 -0.87 34.14 -9.14
N LEU A 8 -0.21 34.32 -8.00
CA LEU A 8 0.10 33.25 -7.05
C LEU A 8 -1.11 33.09 -6.11
N ALA A 9 -1.73 31.91 -6.13
CA ALA A 9 -2.76 31.56 -5.15
C ALA A 9 -2.10 31.25 -3.79
N VAL A 10 -2.52 31.94 -2.74
CA VAL A 10 -2.09 31.72 -1.35
C VAL A 10 -3.06 30.74 -0.68
N PRO A 11 -2.59 29.66 -0.02
CA PRO A 11 -3.47 28.81 0.77
C PRO A 11 -3.92 29.52 2.05
N SER A 12 -5.23 29.59 2.29
CA SER A 12 -5.77 30.06 3.57
C SER A 12 -5.56 29.00 4.66
N SER A 13 -4.76 29.34 5.68
CA SER A 13 -4.69 28.56 6.92
C SER A 13 -5.85 28.95 7.84
N VAL A 14 -6.88 28.12 7.91
CA VAL A 14 -7.92 28.20 8.95
C VAL A 14 -8.14 26.82 9.56
N GLY A 15 -7.80 26.69 10.85
CA GLY A 15 -8.38 25.69 11.75
C GLY A 15 -7.42 24.69 12.38
N THR A 16 -6.62 25.11 13.35
CA THR A 16 -6.14 24.19 14.41
C THR A 16 -7.28 24.00 15.41
N GLN A 17 -7.92 22.84 15.40
CA GLN A 17 -8.75 22.34 16.50
C GLN A 17 -8.34 20.88 16.74
N SER A 18 -7.91 20.64 17.97
CA SER A 18 -7.46 19.39 18.57
C SER A 18 -8.52 18.29 18.63
N SER A 19 -8.05 17.04 18.66
CA SER A 19 -8.72 15.81 19.12
C SER A 19 -9.77 15.20 18.18
N GLY A 20 -9.43 13.99 17.71
CA GLY A 20 -10.30 13.11 16.94
C GLY A 20 -10.29 13.44 15.45
N LEU A 21 -9.31 12.88 14.72
CA LEU A 21 -9.18 13.01 13.27
C LEU A 21 -10.40 12.41 12.56
N ARG A 22 -11.49 13.17 12.47
CA ARG A 22 -12.45 12.97 11.39
C ARG A 22 -11.71 13.40 10.12
N PRO A 23 -11.52 12.52 9.13
CA PRO A 23 -10.90 12.94 7.88
C PRO A 23 -11.77 14.08 7.33
N VAL A 24 -11.16 15.26 7.15
CA VAL A 24 -11.75 16.33 6.34
C VAL A 24 -12.22 15.67 5.05
N PRO A 25 -13.49 15.80 4.64
CA PRO A 25 -13.96 15.17 3.42
C PRO A 25 -13.14 15.74 2.28
N LEU A 26 -12.14 14.98 1.86
CA LEU A 26 -11.28 15.35 0.78
C LEU A 26 -12.18 15.46 -0.44
N ALA A 27 -12.20 16.64 -1.06
CA ALA A 27 -12.87 16.80 -2.33
C ALA A 27 -12.39 15.68 -3.26
N LEU A 28 -13.32 14.84 -3.70
CA LEU A 28 -13.01 13.67 -4.50
C LEU A 28 -12.42 14.14 -5.82
N LEU A 29 -11.23 13.64 -6.17
CA LEU A 29 -10.59 14.01 -7.41
C LEU A 29 -11.34 13.40 -8.60
N PRO A 30 -11.51 14.15 -9.70
CA PRO A 30 -12.03 13.56 -10.93
C PRO A 30 -11.10 12.43 -11.44
N PRO A 31 -11.60 11.50 -12.28
CA PRO A 31 -10.87 10.29 -12.67
C PRO A 31 -9.48 10.55 -13.28
N ILE A 32 -9.37 11.47 -14.25
CA ILE A 32 -8.10 11.75 -14.93
C ILE A 32 -7.06 12.40 -13.98
N PRO A 33 -7.40 13.43 -13.19
CA PRO A 33 -6.53 13.93 -12.12
C PRO A 33 -6.05 12.85 -11.14
N LEU A 34 -6.95 11.98 -10.68
CA LEU A 34 -6.63 10.91 -9.74
C LEU A 34 -5.68 9.88 -10.36
N TYR A 35 -5.97 9.42 -11.57
CA TYR A 35 -5.10 8.52 -12.33
C TYR A 35 -3.67 9.05 -12.47
N ARG A 36 -3.52 10.33 -12.82
CA ARG A 36 -2.20 10.97 -12.91
C ARG A 36 -1.51 11.10 -11.55
N ARG A 37 -2.26 11.32 -10.47
CA ARG A 37 -1.72 11.38 -9.11
C ARG A 37 -1.15 10.02 -8.69
N LEU A 38 -1.89 8.93 -8.92
CA LEU A 38 -1.46 7.57 -8.61
C LEU A 38 -0.11 7.22 -9.27
N LEU A 39 -0.01 7.41 -10.59
CA LEU A 39 1.23 7.12 -11.31
C LEU A 39 2.41 8.00 -10.87
N ARG A 40 2.16 9.23 -10.40
CA ARG A 40 3.21 10.08 -9.81
C ARG A 40 3.60 9.60 -8.42
N SER A 41 2.63 9.17 -7.62
CA SER A 41 2.84 8.64 -6.28
C SER A 41 3.71 7.38 -6.35
N HIS A 42 3.37 6.43 -7.23
CA HIS A 42 4.18 5.23 -7.44
C HIS A 42 5.64 5.55 -7.82
N ARG A 43 5.86 6.51 -8.72
CA ARG A 43 7.22 6.91 -9.13
C ARG A 43 8.05 7.52 -8.00
N LYS A 44 7.41 8.16 -7.02
CA LYS A 44 8.07 8.86 -5.92
C LYS A 44 8.29 8.00 -4.69
N HIS A 45 7.35 7.10 -4.40
CA HIS A 45 7.27 6.44 -3.09
C HIS A 45 7.42 4.91 -3.16
N LEU A 46 7.36 4.30 -4.35
CA LEU A 46 7.49 2.85 -4.48
C LEU A 46 8.85 2.44 -5.09
N PRO A 47 9.44 1.32 -4.61
CA PRO A 47 10.55 0.64 -5.30
C PRO A 47 10.19 0.24 -6.73
N ARG A 48 11.20 -0.04 -7.55
CA ARG A 48 11.04 -0.24 -9.00
C ARG A 48 10.09 -1.39 -9.32
N GLU A 49 10.25 -2.52 -8.64
CA GLU A 49 9.52 -3.76 -8.85
C GLU A 49 8.05 -3.56 -8.51
N MET A 50 7.77 -2.97 -7.33
CA MET A 50 6.41 -2.64 -6.89
C MET A 50 5.74 -1.60 -7.80
N ARG A 51 6.49 -0.62 -8.29
CA ARG A 51 5.97 0.37 -9.25
C ARG A 51 5.52 -0.27 -10.55
N LEU A 52 6.28 -1.22 -11.09
CA LEU A 52 5.93 -1.89 -12.36
C LEU A 52 4.58 -2.60 -12.22
N LEU A 53 4.45 -3.41 -11.18
CA LEU A 53 3.21 -4.12 -10.87
C LEU A 53 2.04 -3.15 -10.65
N GLY A 54 2.24 -2.13 -9.80
CA GLY A 54 1.21 -1.16 -9.47
C GLY A 54 0.76 -0.32 -10.67
N ASP A 55 1.68 0.13 -11.52
CA ASP A 55 1.36 0.93 -12.71
C ASP A 55 0.54 0.14 -13.74
N GLU A 56 0.81 -1.15 -13.93
CA GLU A 56 0.00 -2.01 -14.78
C GLU A 56 -1.40 -2.20 -14.21
N TYR A 57 -1.50 -2.49 -12.91
CA TYR A 57 -2.78 -2.68 -12.24
C TYR A 57 -3.66 -1.41 -12.29
N VAL A 58 -3.10 -0.23 -11.97
CA VAL A 58 -3.82 1.06 -12.06
C VAL A 58 -4.35 1.30 -13.48
N LYS A 59 -3.54 1.02 -14.52
CA LYS A 59 -3.97 1.18 -15.92
C LYS A 59 -5.11 0.24 -16.28
N ALA A 60 -5.01 -1.02 -15.88
CA ALA A 60 -6.03 -2.02 -16.16
C ALA A 60 -7.37 -1.64 -15.49
N GLU A 61 -7.32 -1.29 -14.22
CA GLU A 61 -8.51 -0.95 -13.43
C GLU A 61 -9.23 0.29 -13.96
N PHE A 62 -8.49 1.39 -14.21
CA PHE A 62 -9.10 2.60 -14.79
C PHE A 62 -9.65 2.38 -16.20
N ARG A 63 -9.06 1.46 -16.97
CA ARG A 63 -9.58 1.09 -18.30
C ARG A 63 -10.86 0.26 -18.18
N ALA A 64 -10.89 -0.72 -17.27
CA ALA A 64 -12.05 -1.55 -17.01
C ALA A 64 -13.25 -0.73 -16.49
N HIS A 65 -12.98 0.32 -15.72
CA HIS A 65 -14.00 1.18 -15.12
C HIS A 65 -14.40 2.39 -15.99
N ARG A 66 -13.93 2.48 -17.24
CA ARG A 66 -14.18 3.63 -18.13
C ARG A 66 -15.66 3.85 -18.48
N SER A 67 -16.45 2.79 -18.58
CA SER A 67 -17.84 2.80 -19.04
C SER A 67 -18.85 2.53 -17.93
N ILE A 68 -18.49 2.81 -16.68
CA ILE A 68 -19.41 2.69 -15.55
C ILE A 68 -20.19 3.99 -15.44
N ASP A 69 -21.51 3.86 -15.44
CA ASP A 69 -22.43 5.01 -15.36
C ASP A 69 -23.08 5.17 -13.98
N ASN A 70 -23.06 4.13 -13.14
CA ASN A 70 -23.65 4.19 -11.80
C ASN A 70 -22.85 5.15 -10.90
N PRO A 71 -23.41 6.29 -10.46
CA PRO A 71 -22.68 7.30 -9.71
C PRO A 71 -22.16 6.77 -8.36
N VAL A 72 -22.86 5.84 -7.72
CA VAL A 72 -22.42 5.23 -6.46
C VAL A 72 -21.14 4.43 -6.66
N HIS A 73 -21.07 3.67 -7.76
CA HIS A 73 -19.88 2.87 -8.08
C HIS A 73 -18.69 3.77 -8.46
N ILE A 74 -18.94 4.85 -9.22
CA ILE A 74 -17.90 5.84 -9.55
C ILE A 74 -17.35 6.48 -8.29
N VAL A 75 -18.22 6.93 -7.38
CA VAL A 75 -17.81 7.55 -6.11
C VAL A 75 -17.02 6.56 -5.25
N GLY A 76 -17.49 5.31 -5.12
CA GLY A 76 -16.76 4.26 -4.40
C GLY A 76 -15.37 4.02 -4.98
N PHE A 77 -15.29 3.83 -6.31
CA PHE A 77 -14.03 3.63 -7.02
C PHE A 77 -13.04 4.77 -6.77
N LEU A 78 -13.46 6.02 -6.98
CA LEU A 78 -12.59 7.17 -6.78
C LEU A 78 -12.17 7.34 -5.32
N THR A 79 -13.03 6.99 -4.36
CA THR A 79 -12.74 7.09 -2.93
C THR A 79 -11.63 6.13 -2.54
N GLU A 80 -11.76 4.86 -2.91
CA GLU A 80 -10.74 3.83 -2.62
C GLU A 80 -9.39 4.19 -3.24
N TRP A 81 -9.37 4.61 -4.51
CA TRP A 81 -8.13 5.00 -5.20
C TRP A 81 -7.51 6.28 -4.62
N GLN A 82 -8.32 7.20 -4.12
CA GLN A 82 -7.82 8.41 -3.45
C GLN A 82 -7.23 8.09 -2.09
N MET A 83 -7.84 7.20 -1.31
CA MET A 83 -7.29 6.72 -0.04
C MET A 83 -5.98 5.97 -0.25
N TYR A 84 -5.92 5.08 -1.24
CA TYR A 84 -4.71 4.37 -1.61
C TYR A 84 -3.57 5.34 -2.00
N ALA A 85 -3.85 6.35 -2.84
CA ALA A 85 -2.86 7.35 -3.21
C ALA A 85 -2.25 8.05 -1.98
N GLN A 86 -3.07 8.36 -0.96
CA GLN A 86 -2.62 9.00 0.27
C GLN A 86 -1.76 8.07 1.13
N GLN A 87 -2.14 6.80 1.21
CA GLN A 87 -1.37 5.79 1.94
C GLN A 87 0.02 5.59 1.31
N VAL A 88 0.11 5.58 -0.03
CA VAL A 88 1.38 5.50 -0.75
C VAL A 88 2.22 6.76 -0.51
N GLU A 89 1.62 7.95 -0.60
CA GLU A 89 2.31 9.23 -0.37
C GLU A 89 2.79 9.42 1.07
N GLY A 90 2.03 8.93 2.04
CA GLY A 90 2.36 8.97 3.47
C GLY A 90 3.26 7.83 3.94
N GLU A 91 3.71 6.96 3.03
CA GLU A 91 4.50 5.74 3.33
C GLU A 91 3.84 4.77 4.33
N ALA A 92 2.57 4.99 4.66
CA ALA A 92 1.80 4.24 5.63
C ALA A 92 1.49 2.80 5.18
N TRP A 93 1.82 2.48 3.93
CA TRP A 93 1.70 1.13 3.37
C TRP A 93 2.76 0.16 3.91
N ARG A 94 3.89 0.64 4.41
CA ARG A 94 4.95 -0.21 4.96
C ARG A 94 4.62 -0.62 6.40
N GLY A 95 4.57 -1.93 6.64
CA GLY A 95 4.35 -2.49 7.96
C GLY A 95 2.90 -2.41 8.46
N GLU A 96 1.96 -1.98 7.61
CA GLU A 96 0.55 -2.01 7.95
C GLU A 96 0.04 -3.45 8.03
N LYS A 97 -0.72 -3.75 9.08
CA LYS A 97 -1.36 -5.06 9.23
C LYS A 97 -2.67 -5.08 8.47
N MET A 98 -2.93 -6.20 7.81
CA MET A 98 -4.21 -6.42 7.15
C MET A 98 -5.35 -6.36 8.17
N ASP A 99 -6.40 -5.61 7.83
CA ASP A 99 -7.61 -5.54 8.65
C ASP A 99 -8.26 -6.93 8.75
N LYS A 100 -8.61 -7.33 9.98
CA LYS A 100 -9.24 -8.64 10.24
C LYS A 100 -10.57 -8.77 9.52
N GLY A 101 -11.36 -7.68 9.48
CA GLY A 101 -12.64 -7.67 8.78
C GLY A 101 -12.52 -7.85 7.26
N LYS A 102 -11.35 -7.60 6.66
CA LYS A 102 -11.08 -7.94 5.26
C LYS A 102 -10.78 -9.43 5.10
N VAL A 103 -10.00 -10.01 6.00
CA VAL A 103 -9.68 -11.45 5.99
C VAL A 103 -10.94 -12.30 6.14
N ASP A 104 -11.84 -11.90 7.04
CA ASP A 104 -13.11 -12.61 7.28
C ASP A 104 -14.04 -12.63 6.07
N LYS A 105 -13.83 -11.72 5.10
CA LYS A 105 -14.62 -11.62 3.85
C LYS A 105 -13.97 -12.34 2.68
N MET A 106 -12.76 -12.86 2.84
CA MET A 106 -12.07 -13.60 1.78
C MET A 106 -12.68 -14.99 1.63
N SER A 107 -12.65 -15.53 0.41
CA SER A 107 -12.97 -16.94 0.18
C SER A 107 -11.84 -17.85 0.68
N ASP A 108 -12.15 -19.12 0.93
CA ASP A 108 -11.16 -20.13 1.33
C ASP A 108 -9.99 -20.21 0.33
N GLN A 109 -10.28 -20.05 -0.96
CA GLN A 109 -9.26 -20.03 -2.01
C GLN A 109 -8.33 -18.81 -1.87
N GLN A 110 -8.88 -17.62 -1.61
CA GLN A 110 -8.09 -16.40 -1.42
C GLN A 110 -7.21 -16.51 -0.16
N ILE A 111 -7.73 -17.11 0.90
CA ILE A 111 -6.98 -17.39 2.14
C ILE A 111 -5.84 -18.37 1.85
N GLY A 112 -6.09 -19.43 1.08
CA GLY A 112 -5.07 -20.38 0.65
C GLY A 112 -3.94 -19.70 -0.13
N GLN A 113 -4.27 -18.89 -1.12
CA GLN A 113 -3.29 -18.13 -1.91
C GLN A 113 -2.47 -17.17 -1.05
N LEU A 114 -3.11 -16.48 -0.10
CA LEU A 114 -2.41 -15.59 0.82
C LEU A 114 -1.44 -16.36 1.72
N TYR A 115 -1.83 -17.55 2.17
CA TYR A 115 -0.96 -18.41 2.97
C TYR A 115 0.25 -18.91 2.18
N GLU A 116 0.06 -19.37 0.94
CA GLU A 116 1.15 -19.76 0.04
C GLU A 116 2.14 -18.60 -0.16
N LEU A 117 1.62 -17.40 -0.46
CA LEU A 117 2.46 -16.21 -0.61
C LEU A 117 3.29 -15.93 0.66
N MET A 118 2.67 -16.01 1.84
CA MET A 118 3.38 -15.81 3.10
C MET A 118 4.50 -16.84 3.32
N GLN A 119 4.30 -18.11 2.97
CA GLN A 119 5.34 -19.13 3.08
C GLN A 119 6.49 -18.85 2.12
N THR A 120 6.20 -18.53 0.85
CA THR A 120 7.25 -18.23 -0.15
C THR A 120 8.14 -17.05 0.24
N ILE A 121 7.55 -15.97 0.79
CA ILE A 121 8.32 -14.82 1.29
C ILE A 121 9.21 -15.24 2.46
N ARG A 122 8.68 -16.02 3.40
CA ARG A 122 9.44 -16.49 4.56
C ARG A 122 10.59 -17.42 4.17
N GLU A 123 10.36 -18.32 3.22
CA GLU A 123 11.39 -19.20 2.68
C GLU A 123 12.52 -18.38 2.05
N GLN A 124 12.17 -17.40 1.21
CA GLN A 124 13.15 -16.51 0.58
C GLN A 124 13.94 -15.71 1.63
N GLU A 125 13.29 -15.14 2.65
CA GLU A 125 13.97 -14.42 3.74
C GLU A 125 14.94 -15.33 4.50
N LEU A 126 14.60 -16.60 4.70
CA LEU A 126 15.48 -17.57 5.37
C LEU A 126 16.69 -17.92 4.49
N GLU A 127 16.49 -18.15 3.20
CA GLU A 127 17.58 -18.42 2.24
C GLU A 127 18.55 -17.23 2.11
N GLU A 128 18.05 -16.00 2.14
CA GLU A 128 18.87 -14.79 2.05
C GLU A 128 19.71 -14.53 3.32
N ASN A 129 19.19 -14.91 4.50
CA ASN A 129 19.85 -14.65 5.79
C ASN A 129 20.70 -15.82 6.30
N ASP A 130 20.42 -17.06 5.87
CA ASP A 130 21.15 -18.27 6.26
C ASP A 130 21.44 -19.15 5.02
N PRO A 131 22.67 -19.09 4.47
CA PRO A 131 23.02 -19.84 3.27
C PRO A 131 23.09 -21.37 3.48
N GLU A 132 22.98 -21.87 4.72
CA GLU A 132 22.84 -23.31 5.01
C GLU A 132 21.36 -23.76 5.12
N TYR A 133 20.40 -22.86 4.99
CA TYR A 133 18.97 -23.19 5.02
C TYR A 133 18.58 -24.06 3.82
N VAL A 134 18.08 -25.26 4.08
CA VAL A 134 17.54 -26.17 3.07
C VAL A 134 16.05 -26.34 3.32
N SER A 135 15.22 -25.88 2.38
CA SER A 135 13.77 -26.06 2.42
C SER A 135 13.40 -27.54 2.66
N GLY A 136 12.62 -27.79 3.72
CA GLY A 136 12.21 -29.14 4.15
C GLY A 136 13.12 -29.83 5.17
N LYS A 137 14.24 -29.24 5.58
CA LYS A 137 15.07 -29.75 6.69
C LYS A 137 14.73 -29.00 7.98
N ALA A 138 14.37 -29.75 9.04
CA ALA A 138 14.07 -29.14 10.34
C ALA A 138 15.29 -28.33 10.83
N PRO A 139 15.08 -27.13 11.40
CA PRO A 139 16.18 -26.32 11.92
C PRO A 139 16.95 -27.14 12.97
N PRO A 140 18.30 -27.04 13.00
CA PRO A 140 19.09 -27.72 14.00
C PRO A 140 18.62 -27.29 15.39
N PRO A 141 18.50 -28.22 16.36
CA PRO A 141 18.11 -27.87 17.71
C PRO A 141 19.08 -26.81 18.25
N PRO A 142 18.59 -25.81 19.00
CA PRO A 142 19.45 -24.77 19.56
C PRO A 142 20.57 -25.43 20.37
N GLU A 143 21.81 -25.02 20.10
CA GLU A 143 22.97 -25.56 20.81
C GLU A 143 22.74 -25.38 22.32
N PRO A 144 23.02 -26.42 23.13
CA PRO A 144 22.90 -26.31 24.57
C PRO A 144 23.83 -25.18 25.02
N GLN A 145 23.24 -24.09 25.49
CA GLN A 145 23.99 -23.01 26.14
C GLN A 145 24.73 -23.66 27.30
N GLY A 146 26.05 -23.82 27.13
CA GLY A 146 26.88 -24.51 28.09
C GLY A 146 26.66 -23.92 29.48
N GLU A 147 26.31 -24.80 30.42
CA GLU A 147 26.46 -24.55 31.86
C GLU A 147 27.91 -24.14 32.11
N LYS A 148 28.20 -22.84 32.05
CA LYS A 148 29.45 -22.30 32.58
C LYS A 148 29.28 -22.09 34.08
N GLY A 149 29.84 -23.03 34.83
CA GLY A 149 30.49 -22.74 36.11
C GLY A 149 29.60 -22.80 37.33
N LYS A 150 29.36 -24.01 37.83
CA LYS A 150 29.50 -24.24 39.26
C LYS A 150 31.00 -24.33 39.56
N GLU A 151 31.53 -23.35 40.28
CA GLU A 151 32.56 -23.51 41.31
C GLU A 151 32.63 -22.24 42.17
#